data_AF-A0A8X6R9S2-F1
#
_entry.id   AF-A0A8X6R9S2-F1
#
_cell.length_a   1.000
_cell.length_b   1.000
_cell.length_c   1.000
_cell.angle_alpha   90.00
_cell.angle_beta   90.00
_cell.angle_gamma   90.00
#
_symmetry.space_group_name_H-M   'P 1'
#
loop_
_entity.id
_entity.type
_entity.pdbx_description
1 polymer ?
#
loop_
_entity_poly.entity_id
_entity_poly.type
_entity_poly.pdbx_seq_one_letter_code
_entity_poly.pdbx_strand_id
1 'polypeptide(L)'
;MVVKVLGLRSRSYQVRSFIGDPDRTKKKHKSSCRGAINDIITKNYKYFPNLKKNITDLDAQEKRNEEKVIDDFFSIMDSLIKEFSARFSQFKELLETFKFIMYPDVISFDKLNLSQFDWLEMEEIEMQLIDFQSSSIWIQKFIETRKKLELIEAERLTSNISKNTSNEILETWNSIPDAFNCLKKLAYAILTILSSTYACESLFSEINNIKDSLRNRLTDI
;
A
#
# COMPACT_ATOMS: atom_id res chain seq x y z
N MET A 1 -7.21 -16.50 7.68
CA MET A 1 -8.57 -15.96 7.89
C MET A 1 -8.53 -14.45 8.04
N VAL A 2 -7.68 -13.90 8.92
CA VAL A 2 -7.44 -12.45 9.12
C VAL A 2 -7.18 -11.65 7.83
N VAL A 3 -6.33 -12.16 6.93
CA VAL A 3 -5.97 -11.46 5.66
C VAL A 3 -7.07 -11.56 4.59
N LYS A 4 -7.93 -12.59 4.62
CA LYS A 4 -9.00 -12.79 3.62
C LYS A 4 -10.24 -11.94 3.87
N VAL A 5 -10.47 -11.54 5.10
CA VAL A 5 -11.55 -10.62 5.51
C VAL A 5 -11.30 -9.20 4.99
N LEU A 6 -10.07 -8.90 4.58
CA LEU A 6 -9.65 -7.57 4.16
C LEU A 6 -9.69 -7.32 2.63
N GLY A 7 -10.32 -8.18 1.83
CA GLY A 7 -10.85 -7.80 0.50
C GLY A 7 -9.99 -6.99 -0.49
N LEU A 8 -8.94 -7.58 -1.09
CA LEU A 8 -8.16 -6.95 -2.17
C LEU A 8 -8.19 -7.73 -3.49
N ARG A 9 -8.91 -7.21 -4.50
CA ARG A 9 -8.47 -7.20 -5.92
C ARG A 9 -9.42 -6.44 -6.86
N SER A 10 -8.85 -5.74 -7.86
CA SER A 10 -9.55 -5.34 -9.08
C SER A 10 -8.60 -5.20 -10.29
N ARG A 11 -9.13 -5.35 -11.52
CA ARG A 11 -8.45 -5.22 -12.84
C ARG A 11 -9.02 -4.02 -13.61
N SER A 12 -8.26 -3.47 -14.56
CA SER A 12 -8.70 -2.39 -15.45
C SER A 12 -8.29 -2.62 -16.91
N TYR A 13 -9.09 -2.12 -17.85
CA TYR A 13 -8.83 -1.99 -19.29
C TYR A 13 -9.04 -0.52 -19.72
N GLN A 14 -8.40 -0.04 -20.79
CA GLN A 14 -8.97 0.95 -21.74
C GLN A 14 -8.02 1.28 -22.94
N VAL A 15 -8.63 1.88 -23.98
CA VAL A 15 -8.28 1.92 -25.43
C VAL A 15 -7.72 3.30 -25.86
N ARG A 16 -7.10 3.44 -27.05
CA ARG A 16 -6.80 4.73 -27.72
C ARG A 16 -7.04 4.75 -29.25
N SER A 17 -7.13 5.97 -29.78
CA SER A 17 -7.82 6.47 -30.99
C SER A 17 -6.97 6.73 -32.25
N PHE A 18 -7.67 6.98 -33.37
CA PHE A 18 -7.20 7.25 -34.75
C PHE A 18 -6.80 8.72 -35.06
N ILE A 19 -6.04 8.89 -36.16
CA ILE A 19 -5.37 10.09 -36.71
C ILE A 19 -6.09 10.64 -37.97
N GLY A 20 -5.92 11.94 -38.30
CA GLY A 20 -6.00 12.41 -39.69
C GLY A 20 -5.96 13.94 -39.92
N ASP A 21 -4.80 14.45 -40.35
CA ASP A 21 -4.49 15.78 -40.94
C ASP A 21 -5.16 15.95 -42.34
N PRO A 22 -5.39 17.14 -42.97
CA PRO A 22 -4.33 17.70 -43.85
C PRO A 22 -4.43 19.20 -44.34
N ASP A 23 -3.29 19.68 -44.84
CA ASP A 23 -3.02 20.34 -46.15
C ASP A 23 -2.75 21.85 -46.40
N ARG A 24 -1.74 22.00 -47.27
CA ARG A 24 -0.98 23.08 -47.91
C ARG A 24 -1.86 24.10 -48.64
N THR A 25 -1.60 25.41 -48.50
CA THR A 25 -0.81 26.16 -49.51
C THR A 25 -0.47 27.57 -49.00
N LYS A 26 0.81 27.85 -48.71
CA LYS A 26 1.37 29.21 -48.82
C LYS A 26 2.71 29.05 -49.54
N LYS A 27 2.75 28.87 -50.86
CA LYS A 27 3.73 27.96 -51.51
C LYS A 27 5.12 28.47 -51.95
N LYS A 28 5.49 29.75 -51.89
CA LYS A 28 6.84 30.18 -52.39
C LYS A 28 7.69 31.11 -51.52
N HIS A 29 7.18 32.11 -50.80
CA HIS A 29 7.97 32.78 -49.73
C HIS A 29 8.17 31.89 -48.50
N LYS A 30 7.25 30.93 -48.36
CA LYS A 30 7.32 29.86 -47.40
C LYS A 30 8.36 28.82 -47.81
N SER A 31 9.07 28.80 -48.95
CA SER A 31 10.03 27.72 -49.26
C SER A 31 11.41 27.92 -48.63
N SER A 32 11.93 29.16 -48.59
CA SER A 32 13.16 29.52 -47.89
C SER A 32 12.94 29.62 -46.38
N CYS A 33 11.86 30.29 -45.96
CA CYS A 33 11.39 30.18 -44.58
C CYS A 33 10.96 28.75 -44.24
N ARG A 34 10.43 27.92 -45.16
CA ARG A 34 10.26 26.47 -44.88
C ARG A 34 11.59 25.77 -44.79
N GLY A 35 12.64 26.22 -45.46
CA GLY A 35 13.96 25.63 -45.27
C GLY A 35 14.36 25.78 -43.81
N ALA A 36 14.35 27.00 -43.29
CA ALA A 36 14.67 27.29 -41.89
C ALA A 36 13.60 26.77 -40.89
N ILE A 37 12.32 26.87 -41.22
CA ILE A 37 11.20 26.39 -40.38
C ILE A 37 11.13 24.86 -40.41
N ASN A 38 11.33 24.19 -41.54
CA ASN A 38 11.47 22.72 -41.58
C ASN A 38 12.75 22.30 -40.86
N ASP A 39 13.84 23.06 -40.95
CA ASP A 39 15.08 22.78 -40.22
C ASP A 39 14.89 22.89 -38.70
N ILE A 40 14.02 23.78 -38.23
CA ILE A 40 13.54 23.87 -36.83
C ILE A 40 12.57 22.72 -36.49
N ILE A 41 11.58 22.43 -37.35
CA ILE A 41 10.54 21.40 -37.12
C ILE A 41 11.12 19.98 -37.16
N THR A 42 12.09 19.71 -38.04
CA THR A 42 12.81 18.42 -38.15
C THR A 42 13.94 18.28 -37.13
N LYS A 43 14.10 19.25 -36.22
CA LYS A 43 15.18 19.34 -35.22
C LYS A 43 16.60 19.22 -35.81
N ASN A 44 16.80 19.55 -37.07
CA ASN A 44 18.11 19.41 -37.73
C ASN A 44 19.01 20.63 -37.46
N TYR A 45 18.40 21.81 -37.25
CA TYR A 45 19.02 23.08 -36.83
C TYR A 45 20.31 23.44 -37.58
N LYS A 46 20.41 23.05 -38.85
CA LYS A 46 21.54 23.31 -39.74
C LYS A 46 21.87 24.80 -39.85
N TYR A 47 20.85 25.68 -39.84
CA TYR A 47 21.04 27.14 -39.98
C TYR A 47 21.12 27.89 -38.65
N PHE A 48 20.92 27.21 -37.52
CA PHE A 48 20.93 27.83 -36.19
C PHE A 48 21.90 27.10 -35.26
N PRO A 49 23.22 27.19 -35.47
CA PRO A 49 24.21 26.39 -34.73
C PRO A 49 24.23 26.66 -33.22
N ASN A 50 23.99 27.91 -32.78
CA ASN A 50 23.88 28.22 -31.34
C ASN A 50 22.58 27.69 -30.72
N LEU A 51 21.47 27.70 -31.49
CA LEU A 51 20.21 27.10 -31.07
C LEU A 51 20.32 25.58 -31.04
N LYS A 52 21.00 24.96 -32.01
CA LYS A 52 21.31 23.54 -32.05
C LYS A 52 22.06 23.12 -30.79
N LYS A 53 23.10 23.85 -30.43
CA LYS A 53 23.91 23.61 -29.23
C LYS A 53 23.08 23.74 -27.95
N ASN A 54 22.33 24.83 -27.80
CA ASN A 54 21.46 25.03 -26.64
C ASN A 54 20.31 24.02 -26.56
N ILE A 55 19.72 23.59 -27.68
CA ILE A 55 18.67 22.58 -27.69
C ILE A 55 19.24 21.18 -27.46
N THR A 56 20.42 20.83 -27.97
CA THR A 56 21.06 19.56 -27.59
C THR A 56 21.49 19.55 -26.13
N ASP A 57 21.93 20.69 -25.60
CA ASP A 57 22.28 20.83 -24.19
C ASP A 57 21.02 20.83 -23.29
N LEU A 58 19.93 21.50 -23.70
CA LEU A 58 18.61 21.47 -23.03
C LEU A 58 17.95 20.09 -23.16
N ASP A 59 17.81 19.51 -24.35
CA ASP A 59 17.25 18.15 -24.55
C ASP A 59 18.09 17.11 -23.80
N ALA A 60 19.43 17.25 -23.72
CA ALA A 60 20.28 16.33 -22.95
C ALA A 60 20.25 16.59 -21.44
N GLN A 61 20.08 17.83 -21.00
CA GLN A 61 19.99 18.18 -19.57
C GLN A 61 18.59 17.92 -19.03
N GLU A 62 17.54 18.16 -19.81
CA GLU A 62 16.15 17.82 -19.52
C GLU A 62 15.98 16.28 -19.55
N LYS A 63 16.55 15.57 -20.55
CA LYS A 63 16.64 14.10 -20.49
C LYS A 63 17.46 13.57 -19.33
N ARG A 64 18.62 14.16 -19.01
CA ARG A 64 19.42 13.75 -17.84
C ARG A 64 18.70 14.05 -16.53
N ASN A 65 17.96 15.15 -16.45
CA ASN A 65 17.15 15.49 -15.29
C ASN A 65 15.95 14.55 -15.16
N GLU A 66 15.29 14.20 -16.26
CA GLU A 66 14.22 13.20 -16.29
C GLU A 66 14.73 11.79 -15.96
N GLU A 67 15.84 11.34 -16.55
CA GLU A 67 16.51 10.07 -16.21
C GLU A 67 16.91 10.05 -14.74
N LYS A 68 17.47 11.15 -14.22
CA LYS A 68 17.81 11.26 -12.80
C LYS A 68 16.58 11.23 -11.89
N VAL A 69 15.48 11.88 -12.27
CA VAL A 69 14.21 11.83 -11.52
C VAL A 69 13.62 10.42 -11.55
N ILE A 70 13.75 9.71 -12.67
CA ILE A 70 13.32 8.32 -12.82
C ILE A 70 14.20 7.40 -11.95
N ASP A 71 15.52 7.58 -11.96
CA ASP A 71 16.47 6.82 -11.14
C ASP A 71 16.26 7.08 -9.64
N ASP A 72 16.04 8.34 -9.25
CA ASP A 72 15.70 8.73 -7.88
C ASP A 72 14.38 8.07 -7.45
N PHE A 73 13.37 8.05 -8.33
CA PHE A 73 12.11 7.36 -8.09
C PHE A 73 12.32 5.84 -7.93
N PHE A 74 13.09 5.19 -8.80
CA PHE A 74 13.42 3.76 -8.67
C PHE A 74 14.17 3.48 -7.37
N SER A 75 15.14 4.32 -6.99
CA SER A 75 15.87 4.19 -5.73
C SER A 75 14.94 4.32 -4.51
N ILE A 76 13.99 5.26 -4.53
CA ILE A 76 12.98 5.39 -3.47
C ILE A 76 12.12 4.13 -3.42
N MET A 77 11.65 3.65 -4.58
CA MET A 77 10.83 2.44 -4.66
C MET A 77 11.57 1.19 -4.16
N ASP A 78 12.85 1.04 -4.49
CA ASP A 78 13.68 -0.06 -4.00
C ASP A 78 13.91 0.02 -2.49
N SER A 79 14.14 1.23 -1.95
CA SER A 79 14.24 1.44 -0.49
C SER A 79 12.93 1.07 0.21
N LEU A 80 11.79 1.54 -0.32
CA LEU A 80 10.47 1.21 0.21
C LEU A 80 10.24 -0.30 0.19
N ILE A 81 10.47 -0.98 -0.94
CA ILE A 81 10.30 -2.44 -1.04
C ILE A 81 11.19 -3.16 -0.01
N LYS A 82 12.43 -2.72 0.18
CA LYS A 82 13.36 -3.32 1.14
C LYS A 82 12.90 -3.12 2.58
N GLU A 83 12.52 -1.90 2.96
CA GLU A 83 12.00 -1.57 4.28
C GLU A 83 10.73 -2.35 4.60
N PHE A 84 9.81 -2.43 3.63
CA PHE A 84 8.59 -3.21 3.78
C PHE A 84 8.86 -4.71 3.90
N SER A 85 9.81 -5.24 3.13
CA SER A 85 10.21 -6.65 3.24
C SER A 85 10.81 -6.97 4.61
N ALA A 86 11.61 -6.05 5.15
CA ALA A 86 12.17 -6.17 6.49
C ALA A 86 11.04 -6.13 7.55
N ARG A 87 10.11 -5.18 7.44
CA ARG A 87 8.96 -5.06 8.35
C ARG A 87 8.02 -6.27 8.27
N PHE A 88 7.82 -6.83 7.09
CA PHE A 88 7.06 -8.08 6.91
C PHE A 88 7.75 -9.27 7.59
N SER A 89 9.08 -9.30 7.59
CA SER A 89 9.85 -10.33 8.31
C SER A 89 9.67 -10.20 9.83
N GLN A 90 9.65 -8.98 10.36
CA GLN A 90 9.37 -8.71 11.78
C GLN A 90 7.99 -9.22 12.22
N PHE A 91 6.97 -9.20 11.34
CA PHE A 91 5.66 -9.74 11.70
C PHE A 91 5.64 -11.24 11.94
N LYS A 92 6.58 -11.99 11.35
CA LYS A 92 6.69 -13.43 11.62
C LYS A 92 6.98 -13.69 13.10
N GLU A 93 7.76 -12.81 13.72
CA GLU A 93 8.12 -12.90 15.14
C GLU A 93 6.97 -12.45 16.06
N LEU A 94 5.98 -11.73 15.54
CA LEU A 94 4.78 -11.29 16.26
C LEU A 94 3.55 -12.17 16.02
N LEU A 95 3.67 -13.27 15.25
CA LEU A 95 2.51 -14.11 14.88
C LEU A 95 1.76 -14.65 16.09
N GLU A 96 2.48 -15.09 17.13
CA GLU A 96 1.86 -15.53 18.39
C GLU A 96 1.24 -14.34 19.13
N THR A 97 1.95 -13.21 19.22
CA THR A 97 1.44 -11.97 19.81
C THR A 97 0.17 -11.49 19.13
N PHE A 98 0.00 -11.66 17.81
CA PHE A 98 -1.23 -11.28 17.11
C PHE A 98 -2.45 -12.11 17.51
N LYS A 99 -2.26 -13.35 17.97
CA LYS A 99 -3.37 -14.18 18.46
C LYS A 99 -4.01 -13.57 19.71
N PHE A 100 -3.27 -12.77 20.47
CA PHE A 100 -3.77 -12.05 21.64
C PHE A 100 -5.05 -11.25 21.34
N ILE A 101 -5.16 -10.65 20.15
CA ILE A 101 -6.34 -9.86 19.76
C ILE A 101 -7.63 -10.68 19.77
N MET A 102 -7.51 -11.96 19.44
CA MET A 102 -8.65 -12.86 19.25
C MET A 102 -8.84 -13.86 20.39
N TYR A 103 -7.74 -14.18 21.09
CA TYR A 103 -7.68 -15.21 22.11
C TYR A 103 -6.94 -14.72 23.37
N PRO A 104 -7.30 -13.54 23.94
CA PRO A 104 -6.68 -13.09 25.18
C PRO A 104 -6.99 -14.05 26.35
N ASP A 105 -8.08 -14.80 26.26
CA ASP A 105 -8.52 -15.80 27.23
C ASP A 105 -7.66 -17.10 27.24
N VAL A 106 -6.88 -17.36 26.21
CA VAL A 106 -6.13 -18.65 26.05
C VAL A 106 -4.62 -18.44 25.96
N ILE A 107 -4.17 -17.25 25.58
CA ILE A 107 -2.75 -16.99 25.33
C ILE A 107 -1.97 -16.91 26.64
N SER A 108 -0.82 -17.59 26.71
CA SER A 108 0.10 -17.46 27.84
C SER A 108 1.03 -16.27 27.60
N PHE A 109 1.36 -15.54 28.67
CA PHE A 109 2.21 -14.37 28.62
C PHE A 109 3.59 -14.68 28.01
N ASP A 110 4.18 -15.84 28.34
CA ASP A 110 5.48 -16.29 27.82
C ASP A 110 5.57 -16.41 26.30
N LYS A 111 4.42 -16.53 25.63
CA LYS A 111 4.33 -16.62 24.16
C LYS A 111 4.24 -15.27 23.48
N LEU A 112 4.02 -14.20 24.24
CA LEU A 112 3.96 -12.85 23.70
C LEU A 112 5.38 -12.34 23.47
N ASN A 113 5.73 -12.15 22.20
CA ASN A 113 6.90 -11.36 21.86
C ASN A 113 6.54 -9.88 21.98
N LEU A 114 7.06 -9.24 23.04
CA LEU A 114 6.77 -7.85 23.35
C LEU A 114 7.97 -6.90 23.18
N SER A 115 9.04 -7.35 22.54
CA SER A 115 10.26 -6.56 22.25
C SER A 115 10.02 -5.30 21.40
N GLN A 116 8.88 -5.20 20.72
CA GLN A 116 8.49 -4.01 19.95
C GLN A 116 7.57 -3.07 20.75
N PHE A 117 7.23 -3.46 21.97
CA PHE A 117 6.33 -2.75 22.87
C PHE A 117 7.01 -2.40 24.19
N ASP A 118 8.33 -2.19 24.19
CA ASP A 118 9.14 -1.84 25.38
C ASP A 118 8.68 -0.56 26.11
N TRP A 119 7.87 0.26 25.45
CA TRP A 119 7.23 1.45 26.01
C TRP A 119 5.97 1.13 26.84
N LEU A 120 5.52 -0.13 26.87
CA LEU A 120 4.44 -0.63 27.70
C LEU A 120 4.98 -1.23 29.00
N GLU A 121 4.19 -1.11 30.07
CA GLU A 121 4.49 -1.70 31.37
C GLU A 121 4.18 -3.21 31.32
N MET A 122 5.22 -4.01 31.11
CA MET A 122 5.12 -5.46 30.87
C MET A 122 4.54 -6.21 32.06
N GLU A 123 4.97 -5.84 33.27
CA GLU A 123 4.50 -6.43 34.53
C GLU A 123 3.00 -6.16 34.73
N GLU A 124 2.55 -4.96 34.38
CA GLU A 124 1.13 -4.58 34.46
C GLU A 124 0.30 -5.32 33.42
N ILE A 125 0.84 -5.55 32.21
CA ILE A 125 0.18 -6.38 31.18
C ILE A 125 0.02 -7.81 31.68
N GLU A 126 1.07 -8.40 32.27
CA GLU A 126 1.03 -9.77 32.78
C GLU A 126 -0.04 -9.91 33.87
N MET A 127 -0.06 -9.00 34.84
CA MET A 127 -1.06 -8.99 35.92
C MET A 127 -2.48 -8.81 35.36
N GLN A 128 -2.69 -7.81 34.49
CA GLN A 128 -4.00 -7.57 33.88
C GLN A 128 -4.47 -8.76 33.02
N LEU A 129 -3.55 -9.48 32.38
CA LEU A 129 -3.86 -10.68 31.61
C LEU A 129 -4.36 -11.81 32.52
N ILE A 130 -3.73 -12.01 33.68
CA ILE A 130 -4.16 -13.01 34.68
C ILE A 130 -5.55 -12.67 35.23
N ASP A 131 -5.79 -11.41 35.59
CA ASP A 131 -7.08 -10.94 36.06
C ASP A 131 -8.16 -11.08 34.99
N PHE A 132 -7.80 -10.78 33.73
CA PHE A 132 -8.69 -10.95 32.58
C PHE A 132 -9.07 -12.42 32.39
N GLN A 133 -8.10 -13.33 32.45
CA GLN A 133 -8.29 -14.78 32.29
C GLN A 133 -9.05 -15.41 33.47
N SER A 134 -9.11 -14.72 34.60
CA SER A 134 -9.95 -15.12 35.74
C SER A 134 -11.40 -14.64 35.60
N SER A 135 -11.67 -13.72 34.66
CA SER A 135 -12.99 -13.13 34.47
C SER A 135 -13.84 -13.92 33.46
N SER A 136 -14.82 -14.68 33.97
CA SER A 136 -15.76 -15.41 33.11
C SER A 136 -16.54 -14.51 32.16
N ILE A 137 -16.85 -13.27 32.57
CA ILE A 137 -17.59 -12.29 31.75
C ILE A 137 -16.81 -11.95 30.49
N TRP A 138 -15.52 -11.59 30.62
CA TRP A 138 -14.71 -11.19 29.48
C TRP A 138 -14.34 -12.36 28.58
N ILE A 139 -14.07 -13.52 29.18
CA ILE A 139 -13.85 -14.76 28.43
C ILE A 139 -15.07 -15.06 27.54
N GLN A 140 -16.29 -15.05 28.12
CA GLN A 140 -17.50 -15.30 27.33
C GLN A 140 -17.69 -14.27 26.23
N LYS A 141 -17.42 -12.99 26.51
CA LYS A 141 -17.53 -11.93 25.50
C LYS A 141 -16.62 -12.18 24.29
N PHE A 142 -15.37 -12.60 24.50
CA PHE A 142 -14.46 -12.92 23.40
C PHE A 142 -14.85 -14.21 22.65
N ILE A 143 -15.45 -15.18 23.32
CA ILE A 143 -16.02 -16.37 22.67
C ILE A 143 -17.19 -15.98 21.76
N GLU A 144 -18.09 -15.11 22.23
CA GLU A 144 -19.22 -14.61 21.45
C GLU A 144 -18.75 -13.80 20.24
N THR A 145 -17.79 -12.91 20.42
CA THR A 145 -17.18 -12.14 19.32
C THR A 145 -16.59 -13.06 18.26
N ARG A 146 -15.87 -14.11 18.64
CA ARG A 146 -15.33 -15.12 17.70
C ARG A 146 -16.44 -15.80 16.89
N LYS A 147 -17.50 -16.27 17.55
CA LYS A 147 -18.66 -16.91 16.87
C LYS A 147 -19.35 -15.95 15.90
N LYS A 148 -19.51 -14.68 16.29
CA LYS A 148 -20.11 -13.65 15.43
C LYS A 148 -19.26 -13.40 14.18
N LEU A 149 -17.94 -13.35 14.33
CA LEU A 149 -17.01 -13.19 13.20
C LEU A 149 -17.04 -14.40 12.25
N GLU A 150 -17.14 -15.62 12.77
CA GLU A 150 -17.31 -16.83 11.95
C GLU A 150 -18.60 -16.78 11.14
N LEU A 151 -19.71 -16.36 11.76
CA LEU A 151 -21.00 -16.18 11.08
C LEU A 151 -20.90 -15.11 9.97
N ILE A 152 -20.28 -13.97 10.25
CA ILE A 152 -20.09 -12.89 9.26
C ILE A 152 -19.27 -13.39 8.06
N GLU A 153 -18.19 -14.13 8.27
CA GLU A 153 -17.39 -14.65 7.15
C GLU A 153 -18.16 -15.71 6.34
N ALA A 154 -18.95 -16.56 6.99
CA ALA A 154 -19.84 -17.50 6.30
C ALA A 154 -20.92 -16.78 5.46
N GLU A 155 -21.51 -15.71 6.00
CA GLU A 155 -22.45 -14.84 5.27
C GLU A 155 -21.80 -14.12 4.10
N ARG A 156 -20.53 -13.69 4.22
CA ARG A 156 -19.79 -13.01 3.15
C ARG A 156 -19.45 -13.93 1.97
N LEU A 157 -19.27 -15.22 2.24
CA LEU A 157 -19.06 -16.25 1.20
C LEU A 157 -20.35 -16.61 0.47
N THR A 158 -21.50 -16.35 1.08
CA THR A 158 -22.83 -16.75 0.56
C THR A 158 -23.67 -15.58 0.05
N SER A 159 -23.38 -14.34 0.47
CA SER A 159 -24.06 -13.12 0.05
C SER A 159 -23.05 -12.06 -0.42
N ASN A 160 -23.37 -11.33 -1.49
CA ASN A 160 -22.57 -10.20 -1.98
C ASN A 160 -22.62 -8.96 -1.04
N ILE A 161 -23.10 -9.10 0.20
CA ILE A 161 -23.25 -7.99 1.15
C ILE A 161 -22.06 -7.99 2.11
N SER A 162 -21.22 -6.97 1.97
CA SER A 162 -20.11 -6.69 2.89
C SER A 162 -20.64 -5.99 4.15
N LYS A 163 -20.91 -6.73 5.23
CA LYS A 163 -20.97 -6.13 6.57
C LYS A 163 -19.54 -5.81 7.03
N ASN A 164 -19.30 -4.58 7.50
CA ASN A 164 -17.99 -4.18 8.02
C ASN A 164 -17.66 -4.97 9.29
N THR A 165 -16.83 -6.00 9.14
CA THR A 165 -16.40 -6.93 10.18
C THR A 165 -15.37 -6.31 11.14
N SER A 166 -14.67 -5.25 10.70
CA SER A 166 -13.55 -4.63 11.42
C SER A 166 -13.97 -3.99 12.74
N ASN A 167 -15.26 -3.66 12.89
CA ASN A 167 -15.76 -2.96 14.07
C ASN A 167 -15.94 -3.90 15.27
N GLU A 168 -16.30 -5.17 15.08
CA GLU A 168 -16.68 -6.08 16.17
C GLU A 168 -15.53 -6.34 17.16
N ILE A 169 -14.32 -6.54 16.64
CA ILE A 169 -13.13 -6.74 17.45
C ILE A 169 -12.82 -5.46 18.25
N LEU A 170 -12.80 -4.32 17.57
CA LEU A 170 -12.50 -3.03 18.20
C LEU A 170 -13.55 -2.66 19.26
N GLU A 171 -14.84 -2.87 18.98
CA GLU A 171 -15.93 -2.66 19.92
C GLU A 171 -15.81 -3.56 21.15
N THR A 172 -15.40 -4.82 20.94
CA THR A 172 -15.15 -5.75 22.05
C THR A 172 -14.03 -5.22 22.95
N TRP A 173 -12.89 -4.82 22.38
CA TRP A 173 -11.77 -4.25 23.13
C TRP A 173 -12.13 -2.92 23.82
N ASN A 174 -12.90 -2.05 23.16
CA ASN A 174 -13.37 -0.77 23.73
C ASN A 174 -14.31 -0.95 24.93
N SER A 175 -15.02 -2.07 24.99
CA SER A 175 -15.95 -2.35 26.07
C SER A 175 -15.30 -2.86 27.35
N ILE A 176 -14.00 -3.18 27.30
CA ILE A 176 -13.25 -3.67 28.45
C ILE A 176 -13.00 -2.51 29.44
N PRO A 177 -13.15 -2.72 30.76
CA PRO A 177 -12.94 -1.73 31.80
C PRO A 177 -11.56 -1.08 31.76
N ASP A 178 -11.47 0.13 32.30
CA ASP A 178 -10.20 0.85 32.40
C ASP A 178 -9.21 0.21 33.38
N ALA A 179 -9.67 -0.71 34.23
CA ALA A 179 -8.79 -1.57 35.02
C ALA A 179 -7.84 -2.42 34.13
N PHE A 180 -8.19 -2.65 32.86
CA PHE A 180 -7.34 -3.38 31.90
C PHE A 180 -6.70 -2.44 30.87
N ASN A 181 -6.36 -1.20 31.25
CA ASN A 181 -5.90 -0.19 30.30
C ASN A 181 -4.57 -0.57 29.62
N CYS A 182 -3.64 -1.22 30.32
CA CYS A 182 -2.36 -1.64 29.74
C CYS A 182 -2.58 -2.78 28.73
N LEU A 183 -3.48 -3.71 29.05
CA LEU A 183 -3.94 -4.76 28.16
C LEU A 183 -4.60 -4.18 26.89
N LYS A 184 -5.45 -3.15 27.05
CA LYS A 184 -6.07 -2.41 25.93
C LYS A 184 -5.03 -1.70 25.06
N LYS A 185 -4.04 -1.04 25.66
CA LYS A 185 -2.95 -0.38 24.91
C LYS A 185 -2.19 -1.37 24.03
N LEU A 186 -1.88 -2.57 24.55
CA LEU A 186 -1.26 -3.63 23.76
C LEU A 186 -2.16 -4.03 22.58
N ALA A 187 -3.46 -4.25 22.83
CA ALA A 187 -4.40 -4.60 21.77
C ALA A 187 -4.48 -3.52 20.68
N TYR A 188 -4.59 -2.24 21.06
CA TYR A 188 -4.65 -1.14 20.09
C TYR A 188 -3.35 -0.97 19.31
N ALA A 189 -2.19 -1.17 19.96
CA ALA A 189 -0.90 -1.14 19.27
C ALA A 189 -0.83 -2.24 18.19
N ILE A 190 -1.23 -3.47 18.53
CA ILE A 190 -1.28 -4.59 17.58
C ILE A 190 -2.30 -4.33 16.46
N LEU A 191 -3.51 -3.85 16.79
CA LEU A 191 -4.54 -3.52 15.78
C LEU A 191 -4.05 -2.43 14.81
N THR A 192 -3.34 -1.42 15.30
CA THR A 192 -2.76 -0.35 14.48
C THR A 192 -1.69 -0.90 13.53
N ILE A 193 -0.84 -1.82 14.01
CA ILE A 193 0.11 -2.53 13.16
C ILE A 193 -0.65 -3.27 12.05
N LEU A 194 -1.64 -4.09 12.38
CA LEU A 194 -2.42 -4.85 11.40
C LEU A 194 -3.12 -3.95 10.37
N SER A 195 -3.75 -2.85 10.81
CA SER A 195 -4.40 -1.89 9.90
C SER A 195 -3.40 -1.24 8.95
N SER A 196 -2.21 -0.85 9.43
CA SER A 196 -1.17 -0.28 8.58
C SER A 196 -0.66 -1.30 7.55
N THR A 197 -0.46 -2.56 7.94
CA THR A 197 0.01 -3.60 7.02
C THR A 197 -0.95 -3.87 5.88
N TYR A 198 -2.25 -3.88 6.20
CA TYR A 198 -3.28 -4.05 5.20
C TYR A 198 -3.32 -2.90 4.19
N ALA A 199 -3.24 -1.66 4.68
CA ALA A 199 -3.17 -0.49 3.81
C ALA A 199 -1.94 -0.54 2.89
N CYS A 200 -0.81 -1.01 3.40
CA CYS A 200 0.41 -1.18 2.61
C CYS A 200 0.31 -2.30 1.58
N GLU A 201 -0.28 -3.46 1.92
CA GLU A 201 -0.53 -4.54 0.96
C GLU A 201 -1.43 -4.08 -0.19
N SER A 202 -2.48 -3.34 0.13
CA SER A 202 -3.38 -2.72 -0.86
C SER A 202 -2.61 -1.81 -1.82
N LEU A 203 -1.80 -0.90 -1.26
CA LEU A 203 -1.00 0.03 -2.05
C LEU A 203 0.02 -0.69 -2.94
N PHE A 204 0.70 -1.72 -2.43
CA PHE A 204 1.64 -2.51 -3.24
C PHE A 204 0.96 -3.29 -4.36
N SER A 205 -0.23 -3.84 -4.11
CA SER A 205 -1.03 -4.52 -5.12
C SER A 205 -1.37 -3.56 -6.27
N GLU A 206 -1.76 -2.32 -5.92
CA GLU A 206 -2.05 -1.26 -6.89
C GLU A 206 -0.81 -0.87 -7.71
N ILE A 207 0.34 -0.64 -7.05
CA ILE A 207 1.61 -0.34 -7.72
C ILE A 207 2.04 -1.47 -8.67
N ASN A 208 1.92 -2.73 -8.24
CA ASN A 208 2.27 -3.88 -9.09
C ASN A 208 1.35 -3.99 -10.32
N ASN A 209 0.04 -3.74 -10.16
CA ASN A 209 -0.89 -3.70 -11.29
C ASN A 209 -0.53 -2.58 -12.28
N ILE A 210 -0.13 -1.39 -11.78
CA ILE A 210 0.34 -0.29 -12.64
C ILE A 210 1.61 -0.71 -13.40
N LYS A 211 2.59 -1.31 -12.71
CA LYS A 211 3.83 -1.79 -13.32
C LYS A 211 3.59 -2.83 -14.41
N ASP A 212 2.76 -3.84 -14.13
CA ASP A 212 2.44 -4.89 -15.11
C ASP A 212 1.63 -4.33 -16.30
N SER A 213 0.73 -3.38 -16.06
CA SER A 213 0.02 -2.65 -17.13
C SER A 213 0.97 -1.85 -18.02
N LEU A 214 1.93 -1.13 -17.44
CA LEU A 214 2.95 -0.40 -18.19
C LEU A 214 3.88 -1.34 -18.96
N ARG A 215 4.22 -2.51 -18.39
CA ARG A 215 5.08 -3.51 -19.04
C ARG A 215 4.40 -4.15 -20.24
N ASN A 216 3.14 -4.57 -20.12
CA ASN A 216 2.37 -5.15 -21.23
C ASN A 216 2.25 -4.17 -22.41
N ARG A 217 2.13 -2.87 -22.13
CA ARG A 217 2.06 -1.82 -23.15
C ARG A 217 3.40 -1.55 -23.87
N LEU A 218 4.53 -1.94 -23.30
CA LEU A 218 5.86 -1.80 -23.92
C LEU A 218 6.24 -3.02 -24.77
N THR A 219 5.63 -4.18 -24.52
CA THR A 219 5.82 -5.41 -25.30
C THR A 219 4.86 -5.59 -26.47
N ASP A 220 3.79 -4.78 -26.56
CA ASP A 220 2.80 -4.80 -27.65
C ASP A 220 3.18 -3.86 -28.83
N ILE A 221 4.47 -3.53 -29.02
CA ILE A 221 5.02 -2.81 -30.19
C ILE A 221 5.99 -3.71 -30.95
#